data_AF-A0A949AYY8-F1
#
_entry.id   AF-A0A949AYY8-F1
#
_cell.length_a   1.000
_cell.length_b   1.000
_cell.length_c   1.000
_cell.angle_alpha   90.00
_cell.angle_beta   90.00
_cell.angle_gamma   90.00
#
_symmetry.space_group_name_H-M   'P 1'
#
loop_
_entity.id
_entity.type
_entity.pdbx_description
1 polymer ?
#
loop_
_entity_poly.entity_id
_entity_poly.type
_entity_poly.pdbx_seq_one_letter_code
_entity_poly.pdbx_strand_id
1 'polypeptide(L)' 'MIRRFFKQPFAAVMQGILVVLLACSFALITQQSSQFLYRFGFVLLIASTFVQIVFGNLPPEA' A
#
# COMPACT_ATOMS: atom_id res chain seq x y z
N MET A 1 -5.38 8.59 -26.17
CA MET A 1 -4.84 7.47 -25.38
C MET A 1 -5.04 7.69 -23.87
N ILE A 2 -6.27 8.02 -23.42
CA ILE A 2 -6.55 8.37 -22.00
C ILE A 2 -7.75 7.59 -21.43
N ARG A 3 -8.50 6.86 -22.26
CA ARG A 3 -9.74 6.16 -21.86
C ARG A 3 -9.53 4.75 -21.28
N ARG A 4 -8.30 4.22 -21.19
CA ARG A 4 -8.03 2.87 -20.66
C ARG A 4 -7.97 2.79 -19.12
N PHE A 5 -7.95 3.92 -18.42
CA PHE A 5 -7.83 3.94 -16.95
C PHE A 5 -9.14 3.61 -16.19
N PHE A 6 -10.29 3.57 -16.85
CA PHE A 6 -11.60 3.49 -16.17
C PHE A 6 -12.17 2.07 -15.97
N LYS A 7 -11.44 1.01 -16.30
CA LYS A 7 -11.80 -0.38 -15.94
C LYS A 7 -10.57 -1.15 -15.46
N GLN A 8 -9.92 -0.66 -14.41
CA GLN A 8 -9.02 -1.52 -13.65
C GLN A 8 -9.84 -2.30 -12.61
N PRO A 9 -9.60 -3.60 -12.41
CA PRO A 9 -10.27 -4.35 -11.37
C PRO A 9 -9.96 -3.70 -10.02
N PHE A 10 -10.96 -3.65 -9.13
CA PHE A 10 -10.85 -2.96 -7.84
C PHE A 10 -9.63 -3.43 -7.04
N ALA A 11 -9.36 -4.75 -7.08
CA ALA A 11 -8.19 -5.35 -6.44
C ALA A 11 -6.87 -4.76 -6.97
N ALA A 12 -6.74 -4.49 -8.28
CA ALA A 12 -5.53 -3.90 -8.84
C ALA A 12 -5.34 -2.44 -8.39
N VAL A 13 -6.43 -1.67 -8.29
CA VAL A 13 -6.38 -0.29 -7.77
C VAL A 13 -5.96 -0.29 -6.29
N MET A 14 -6.57 -1.17 -5.47
CA MET A 14 -6.21 -1.31 -4.06
C MET A 14 -4.77 -1.76 -3.89
N GLN A 15 -4.30 -2.74 -4.68
CA GLN A 15 -2.92 -3.19 -4.64
C GLN A 15 -1.95 -2.04 -4.99
N GLY A 16 -2.28 -1.22 -5.98
CA GLY A 16 -1.50 -0.03 -6.31
C GLY A 16 -1.40 0.95 -5.14
N ILE A 17 -2.51 1.24 -4.47
CA ILE A 17 -2.54 2.11 -3.27
C ILE A 17 -1.69 1.50 -2.14
N LEU A 18 -1.80 0.20 -1.92
CA LEU A 18 -1.07 -0.48 -0.86
C LEU A 18 0.45 -0.51 -1.09
N VAL A 19 0.89 -0.62 -2.35
CA VAL A 19 2.31 -0.48 -2.72
C VAL A 19 2.82 0.93 -2.46
N VAL A 20 2.01 1.96 -2.73
CA VAL A 20 2.38 3.35 -2.39
C VAL A 20 2.49 3.52 -0.87
N LEU A 21 1.54 2.95 -0.11
CA LEU A 21 1.59 2.96 1.36
C LEU A 21 2.82 2.25 1.91
N LEU A 22 3.24 1.13 1.30
CA LEU A 22 4.48 0.44 1.65
C LEU A 22 5.71 1.37 1.51
N ALA A 23 5.82 2.08 0.40
CA ALA A 23 6.90 3.03 0.18
C ALA A 23 6.88 4.19 1.20
N CYS A 24 5.69 4.73 1.48
CA CYS A 24 5.51 5.75 2.52
C CYS A 24 5.91 5.23 3.91
N SER A 25 5.52 4.00 4.27
CA SER A 25 5.91 3.35 5.51
C SER A 25 7.42 3.25 5.63
N PHE A 26 8.12 2.81 4.58
CA PHE A 26 9.58 2.78 4.61
C PHE A 26 10.19 4.16 4.78
N ALA A 27 9.71 5.17 4.04
CA ALA A 27 10.19 6.56 4.20
C ALA A 27 10.05 7.06 5.65
N LEU A 28 8.92 6.76 6.31
CA LEU A 28 8.65 7.12 7.71
C LEU A 28 9.50 6.34 8.71
N ILE A 29 9.88 5.10 8.41
CA ILE A 29 10.73 4.27 9.26
C ILE A 29 12.20 4.67 9.11
N THR A 30 12.67 4.93 7.88
CA THR A 30 14.08 5.21 7.61
C THR A 30 14.51 6.62 7.98
N GLN A 31 13.57 7.56 8.09
CA GLN A 31 13.91 8.86 8.65
C GLN A 31 14.37 8.69 10.11
N GLN A 32 15.52 9.26 10.47
CA GLN A 32 16.08 9.18 11.83
C GLN A 32 15.71 10.39 12.70
N SER A 33 14.83 11.27 12.19
CA SER A 33 14.52 12.55 12.83
C SER A 33 13.51 12.42 13.97
N SER A 34 12.65 11.40 13.96
CA SER A 34 11.56 11.26 14.92
C SER A 34 11.21 9.81 15.23
N GLN A 35 11.33 9.45 16.51
CA GLN A 35 10.88 8.16 17.02
C GLN A 35 9.36 7.99 16.89
N PHE A 36 8.61 9.09 16.95
CA PHE A 36 7.16 9.06 16.80
C PHE A 36 6.78 8.66 15.37
N LEU A 37 7.39 9.30 14.37
CA LEU A 37 7.16 8.96 12.96
C LEU A 37 7.65 7.55 12.62
N TYR A 38 8.76 7.11 13.22
CA TYR A 38 9.22 5.72 13.11
C TYR A 38 8.13 4.74 13.56
N ARG A 39 7.60 4.94 14.78
CA ARG A 39 6.54 4.05 15.34
C ARG A 39 5.28 4.08 14.47
N PHE A 40 4.90 5.25 13.99
CA PHE A 40 3.74 5.39 13.10
C PHE A 40 3.96 4.67 11.77
N GLY A 41 5.13 4.84 11.13
CA GLY A 41 5.50 4.14 9.90
C GLY A 41 5.49 2.61 10.07
N PHE A 42 5.94 2.13 11.23
CA PHE A 42 5.94 0.71 11.58
C PHE A 42 4.52 0.15 11.74
N VAL A 43 3.64 0.86 12.46
CA VAL A 43 2.22 0.45 12.59
C VAL A 43 1.51 0.48 11.23
N LEU A 44 1.75 1.51 10.43
CA LEU A 44 1.22 1.62 9.07
C LEU A 44 1.70 0.47 8.17
N LEU A 45 2.96 0.06 8.31
CA LEU A 45 3.53 -1.07 7.56
C LEU A 45 2.83 -2.38 7.91
N ILE A 46 2.65 -2.64 9.21
CA ILE A 46 1.97 -3.85 9.69
C ILE A 46 0.52 -3.89 9.18
N ALA A 47 -0.24 -2.80 9.36
CA ALA A 47 -1.63 -2.72 8.94
C ALA A 47 -1.77 -2.91 7.41
N SER A 48 -0.94 -2.20 6.63
CA SER A 48 -0.97 -2.32 5.16
C SER A 48 -0.57 -3.72 4.68
N THR A 49 0.35 -4.39 5.36
CA THR A 49 0.76 -5.77 5.02
C THR A 49 -0.40 -6.75 5.16
N PHE A 50 -1.18 -6.66 6.24
CA PHE A 50 -2.37 -7.51 6.39
C PHE A 50 -3.38 -7.29 5.26
N VAL A 51 -3.61 -6.03 4.88
CA VAL A 51 -4.53 -5.69 3.79
C VAL A 51 -3.96 -6.16 2.43
N GLN A 52 -2.65 -6.06 2.21
CA GLN A 52 -1.97 -6.58 1.01
C GLN A 52 -2.10 -8.08 0.84
N ILE A 53 -2.10 -8.85 1.92
CA ILE A 53 -2.30 -10.30 1.84
C ILE A 53 -3.69 -10.62 1.30
N VAL A 54 -4.71 -9.85 1.68
CA VAL A 54 -6.09 -10.05 1.17
C VAL A 54 -6.16 -9.69 -0.31
N PHE A 55 -5.70 -8.48 -0.69
CA PHE A 55 -5.84 -7.98 -2.06
C PHE A 55 -4.84 -8.56 -3.05
N GLY A 56 -3.65 -8.96 -2.60
CA GLY A 56 -2.65 -9.63 -3.41
C GLY A 56 -2.99 -11.07 -3.76
N ASN A 57 -3.90 -11.71 -3.01
CA ASN A 57 -4.36 -13.08 -3.26
C ASN A 57 -5.73 -13.13 -3.96
N LEU A 58 -6.38 -11.99 -4.21
CA LEU A 58 -7.62 -11.95 -5.00
C LEU A 58 -7.30 -12.24 -6.48
N PRO A 59 -8.04 -13.14 -7.15
CA PRO A 59 -7.81 -13.43 -8.56
C PRO A 59 -8.07 -12.18 -9.41
N PRO A 60 -7.34 -11.96 -10.53
CA PRO A 60 -7.44 -10.76 -11.36
C PRO A 60 -8.81 -10.55 -12.01
N GLU A 61 -9.65 -11.58 -11.97
CA GLU A 61 -10.94 -11.71 -12.66
C GLU A 61 -12.12 -11.28 -11.77
N ALA A 62 -11.89 -11.07 -10.47
CA ALA A 62 -12.90 -10.74 -9.46
C ALA A 62 -13.18 -9.23 -9.32
#